data_AF-Q18KU5-F1
#
_entry.id   AF-Q18KU5-F1
#
_cell.length_a   1.000
_cell.length_b   1.000
_cell.length_c   1.000
_cell.angle_alpha   90.00
_cell.angle_beta   90.00
_cell.angle_gamma   90.00
#
_symmetry.space_group_name_H-M   'P 1'
#
loop_
_entity.id
_entity.type
_entity.pdbx_description
1 polymer ?
#
loop_
_entity_poly.entity_id
_entity_poly.type
_entity_poly.pdbx_seq_one_letter_code
_entity_poly.pdbx_strand_id
1 'polypeptide(L)'
;MREFERKRLLERVNREAATVGVDIPDVVEVQGEEVELRDFVFEINRRDTIPSGERDRVNRAKKNLRRERRERLDTIETGEIPYEQGEELADSIVGIDRALNALEQLRSVDLESETQKQTAADRKRWMNFLQQALGHEDSGVGAGRGRGGRGGRGQGSGSGTYGGQR
;
A
#
# COMPACT_ATOMS: atom_id res chain seq x y z
N MET A 1 25.74 -7.54 6.14
CA MET A 1 25.65 -8.90 6.72
C MET A 1 26.58 -9.82 5.96
N ARG A 2 26.96 -10.96 6.53
CA ARG A 2 27.84 -11.95 5.88
C ARG A 2 27.04 -12.79 4.89
N GLU A 3 27.69 -13.35 3.87
CA GLU A 3 27.02 -14.13 2.81
C GLU A 3 26.22 -15.32 3.34
N PHE A 4 26.73 -16.02 4.36
CA PHE A 4 26.03 -17.17 4.94
C PHE A 4 24.76 -16.73 5.71
N GLU A 5 24.77 -15.56 6.33
CA GLU A 5 23.60 -14.98 7.02
C GLU A 5 22.53 -14.62 5.99
N ARG A 6 22.95 -13.98 4.88
CA ARG A 6 22.09 -13.68 3.74
C ARG A 6 21.44 -14.95 3.18
N LYS A 7 22.25 -15.98 2.90
CA LYS A 7 21.75 -17.25 2.35
C LYS A 7 20.70 -17.90 3.26
N ARG A 8 20.91 -17.88 4.58
CA ARG A 8 19.95 -18.40 5.56
C ARG A 8 18.61 -17.64 5.52
N LEU A 9 18.65 -16.31 5.42
CA LEU A 9 17.43 -15.49 5.29
C LEU A 9 16.68 -15.81 4.00
N LEU A 10 17.39 -15.91 2.87
CA LEU A 10 16.80 -16.25 1.57
C LEU A 10 16.18 -17.64 1.54
N GLU A 11 16.83 -18.63 2.15
CA GLU A 11 16.28 -19.99 2.29
C GLU A 11 15.02 -20.00 3.18
N ARG A 12 14.98 -19.16 4.22
CA ARG A 12 13.81 -19.03 5.10
C ARG A 12 12.61 -18.48 4.35
N VAL A 13 12.77 -17.37 3.62
CA VAL A 13 11.65 -16.68 2.95
C VAL A 13 11.14 -17.38 1.69
N ASN A 14 12.00 -18.14 1.00
CA ASN A 14 11.60 -18.85 -0.23
C ASN A 14 11.02 -20.24 0.01
N ARG A 15 10.96 -20.71 1.27
CA ARG A 15 10.36 -22.01 1.59
C ARG A 15 8.85 -21.94 1.40
N GLU A 16 8.25 -22.92 0.72
CA GLU A 16 6.79 -22.98 0.51
C GLU A 16 5.99 -22.95 1.83
N ALA A 17 6.54 -23.54 2.90
CA ALA A 17 5.95 -23.54 4.23
C ALA A 17 6.34 -22.32 5.09
N ALA A 18 7.00 -21.29 4.55
CA ALA A 18 7.46 -20.13 5.32
C ALA A 18 6.33 -19.37 6.03
N THR A 19 5.09 -19.50 5.54
CA THR A 19 3.90 -18.84 6.10
C THR A 19 3.18 -19.68 7.17
N VAL A 20 3.61 -20.92 7.41
CA VAL A 20 2.95 -21.86 8.34
C VAL A 20 3.55 -21.70 9.73
N GLY A 21 2.72 -21.31 10.70
CA GLY A 21 3.13 -21.18 12.11
C GLY A 21 3.94 -19.92 12.44
N VAL A 22 4.14 -19.01 11.48
CA VAL A 22 4.77 -17.71 11.70
C VAL A 22 3.70 -16.65 11.93
N ASP A 23 3.92 -15.79 12.91
CA ASP A 23 3.05 -14.66 13.20
C ASP A 23 3.08 -13.65 12.05
N ILE A 24 1.91 -13.09 11.73
CA ILE A 24 1.81 -12.01 10.76
C ILE A 24 2.29 -10.74 11.45
N PRO A 25 3.21 -9.96 10.85
CA PRO A 25 3.56 -8.64 11.35
C PRO A 25 2.31 -7.79 11.58
N ASP A 26 2.28 -7.03 12.68
CA ASP A 26 1.17 -6.14 12.99
C ASP A 26 1.03 -5.07 11.91
N VAL A 27 2.16 -4.49 11.50
CA VAL A 27 2.24 -3.41 10.50
C VAL A 27 3.31 -3.74 9.46
N VAL A 28 3.08 -3.34 8.20
CA VAL A 28 4.10 -3.27 7.15
C VAL A 28 3.96 -1.98 6.36
N GLU A 29 5.06 -1.45 5.85
CA GLU A 29 5.03 -0.30 4.94
C GLU A 29 4.79 -0.78 3.49
N VAL A 30 3.77 -0.24 2.83
CA VAL A 30 3.47 -0.49 1.41
C VAL A 30 3.45 0.85 0.69
N GLN A 31 4.36 1.08 -0.26
CA GLN A 31 4.47 2.34 -1.01
C GLN A 31 4.58 3.60 -0.12
N GLY A 32 5.23 3.51 1.04
CA GLY A 32 5.38 4.64 1.96
C GLY A 32 4.20 4.86 2.91
N GLU A 33 3.23 3.94 2.95
CA GLU A 33 2.12 3.97 3.91
C GLU A 33 2.19 2.78 4.87
N GLU A 34 2.01 3.03 6.16
CA GLU A 34 1.90 1.97 7.18
C GLU A 34 0.55 1.26 7.10
N VAL A 35 0.58 -0.06 6.99
CA VAL A 35 -0.59 -0.93 6.82
C VAL A 35 -0.66 -1.93 7.97
N GLU A 36 -1.78 -1.99 8.67
CA GLU A 36 -2.08 -3.00 9.70
C GLU A 36 -2.32 -4.39 9.08
N LEU A 37 -1.23 -5.06 8.68
CA LEU A 37 -1.26 -6.29 7.89
C LEU A 37 -1.95 -7.45 8.61
N ARG A 38 -1.76 -7.58 9.92
CA ARG A 38 -2.39 -8.65 10.70
C ARG A 38 -3.91 -8.52 10.68
N ASP A 39 -4.41 -7.33 10.98
CA ASP A 39 -5.84 -7.05 10.99
C ASP A 39 -6.44 -7.22 9.59
N PHE A 40 -5.65 -6.91 8.57
CA PHE A 40 -5.99 -7.16 7.17
C PHE A 40 -6.25 -8.61 6.84
N VAL A 41 -5.30 -9.47 7.17
CA VAL A 41 -5.46 -10.90 6.92
C VAL A 41 -6.64 -11.46 7.73
N PHE A 42 -6.85 -11.01 8.96
CA PHE A 42 -7.97 -11.47 9.78
C PHE A 42 -9.33 -11.04 9.23
N GLU A 43 -9.51 -9.78 8.81
CA GLU A 43 -10.78 -9.30 8.25
C GLU A 43 -11.09 -9.97 6.91
N ILE A 44 -10.08 -10.25 6.09
CA ILE A 44 -10.21 -11.01 4.84
C ILE A 44 -10.64 -12.45 5.10
N ASN A 45 -9.96 -13.14 6.01
CA ASN A 45 -10.27 -14.54 6.33
C ASN A 45 -11.65 -14.73 6.97
N ARG A 46 -12.25 -13.67 7.53
CA ARG A 46 -13.63 -13.70 8.04
C ARG A 46 -14.69 -13.72 6.94
N ARG A 47 -14.32 -13.58 5.67
CA ARG A 47 -15.24 -13.51 4.53
C ARG A 47 -14.89 -14.53 3.48
N ASP A 48 -15.92 -15.06 2.83
CA ASP A 48 -15.75 -16.06 1.77
C ASP A 48 -15.59 -15.44 0.37
N THR A 49 -15.94 -14.15 0.22
CA THR A 49 -16.28 -13.57 -1.08
C THR A 49 -15.81 -12.13 -1.31
N ILE A 50 -15.41 -11.84 -2.56
CA ILE A 50 -15.09 -10.49 -3.07
C ILE A 50 -16.33 -9.93 -3.79
N PRO A 51 -16.95 -8.84 -3.29
CA PRO A 51 -17.92 -8.06 -4.03
C PRO A 51 -17.43 -7.63 -5.43
N SER A 52 -18.29 -7.74 -6.42
CA SER A 52 -17.98 -7.53 -7.84
C SER A 52 -17.30 -6.19 -8.15
N GLY A 53 -17.74 -5.10 -7.49
CA GLY A 53 -17.17 -3.75 -7.66
C GLY A 53 -15.75 -3.57 -7.13
N GLU A 54 -15.21 -4.54 -6.37
CA GLU A 54 -13.92 -4.42 -5.70
C GLU A 54 -12.86 -5.39 -6.22
N ARG A 55 -13.21 -6.23 -7.21
CA ARG A 55 -12.28 -7.16 -7.86
C ARG A 55 -11.03 -6.43 -8.36
N ASP A 56 -11.19 -5.28 -8.99
CA ASP A 56 -10.06 -4.51 -9.52
C ASP A 56 -9.17 -3.95 -8.42
N ARG A 57 -9.75 -3.49 -7.30
CA ARG A 57 -8.95 -3.02 -6.15
C ARG A 57 -8.16 -4.15 -5.53
N VAL A 58 -8.79 -5.31 -5.32
CA VAL A 58 -8.10 -6.51 -4.80
C VAL A 58 -6.99 -6.95 -5.76
N ASN A 59 -7.20 -6.88 -7.07
CA ASN A 59 -6.16 -7.21 -8.04
C ASN A 59 -4.98 -6.22 -7.99
N ARG A 60 -5.26 -4.92 -7.84
CA ARG A 60 -4.21 -3.90 -7.63
C ARG A 60 -3.47 -4.13 -6.31
N ALA A 61 -4.18 -4.48 -5.25
CA ALA A 61 -3.62 -4.86 -3.95
C ALA A 61 -2.57 -5.96 -4.07
N LYS A 62 -2.98 -7.09 -4.68
CA LYS A 62 -2.11 -8.24 -4.91
C LYS A 62 -0.89 -7.86 -5.74
N LYS A 63 -1.04 -6.98 -6.73
CA LYS A 63 0.07 -6.51 -7.56
C LYS A 63 1.07 -5.68 -6.76
N ASN A 64 0.59 -4.77 -5.91
CA ASN A 64 1.43 -3.93 -5.06
C ASN A 64 2.19 -4.79 -4.03
N LEU A 65 1.49 -5.70 -3.33
CA LEU A 65 2.10 -6.65 -2.39
C LEU A 65 3.20 -7.51 -3.05
N ARG A 66 2.95 -8.05 -4.26
CA ARG A 66 3.97 -8.81 -4.99
C ARG A 66 5.19 -7.96 -5.38
N ARG A 67 5.02 -6.66 -5.60
CA ARG A 67 6.12 -5.74 -5.86
C ARG A 67 6.94 -5.51 -4.60
N GLU A 68 6.29 -5.16 -3.50
CA GLU A 68 6.92 -4.96 -2.17
C GLU A 68 7.72 -6.19 -1.72
N ARG A 69 7.16 -7.39 -1.92
CA ARG A 69 7.87 -8.66 -1.66
C ARG A 69 9.18 -8.76 -2.43
N ARG A 70 9.15 -8.44 -3.73
CA ARG A 70 10.31 -8.52 -4.62
C ARG A 70 11.37 -7.50 -4.24
N GLU A 71 10.97 -6.27 -3.93
CA GLU A 71 11.89 -5.20 -3.54
C GLU A 71 12.63 -5.53 -2.24
N ARG A 72 11.92 -6.08 -1.25
CA ARG A 72 12.54 -6.57 -0.01
C ARG A 72 13.48 -7.74 -0.25
N LEU A 73 13.07 -8.69 -1.11
CA LEU A 73 13.91 -9.84 -1.46
C LEU A 73 15.20 -9.37 -2.15
N ASP A 74 15.11 -8.48 -3.14
CA ASP A 74 16.26 -7.88 -3.81
C ASP A 74 17.18 -7.13 -2.84
N THR A 75 16.61 -6.42 -1.86
CA THR A 75 17.36 -5.73 -0.81
C THR A 75 18.15 -6.73 0.06
N ILE A 76 17.59 -7.90 0.39
CA ILE A 76 18.32 -8.96 1.10
C ILE A 76 19.40 -9.57 0.19
N GLU A 77 19.09 -9.82 -1.08
CA GLU A 77 19.98 -10.48 -2.05
C GLU A 77 21.22 -9.65 -2.40
N THR A 78 21.02 -8.36 -2.66
CA THR A 78 22.04 -7.46 -3.22
C THR A 78 22.52 -6.41 -2.24
N GLY A 79 21.70 -6.05 -1.25
CA GLY A 79 21.97 -4.93 -0.35
C GLY A 79 23.08 -5.18 0.67
N GLU A 80 23.78 -4.10 1.02
CA GLU A 80 24.74 -4.03 2.13
C GLU A 80 24.05 -3.60 3.43
N ILE A 81 23.20 -4.49 3.97
CA ILE A 81 22.43 -4.22 5.19
C ILE A 81 22.93 -5.04 6.39
N PRO A 82 22.80 -4.57 7.64
CA PRO A 82 23.09 -5.39 8.82
C PRO A 82 22.13 -6.59 8.91
N TYR A 83 22.52 -7.61 9.68
CA TYR A 83 21.73 -8.85 9.80
C TYR A 83 20.33 -8.59 10.37
N GLU A 84 20.24 -7.79 11.43
CA GLU A 84 18.98 -7.39 12.08
C GLU A 84 17.99 -6.78 11.09
N GLN A 85 18.45 -5.84 10.26
CA GLN A 85 17.61 -5.27 9.21
C GLN A 85 17.15 -6.31 8.18
N GLY A 86 18.00 -7.30 7.86
CA GLY A 86 17.61 -8.40 6.98
C GLY A 86 16.61 -9.35 7.61
N GLU A 87 16.65 -9.55 8.93
CA GLU A 87 15.63 -10.31 9.66
C GLU A 87 14.28 -9.64 9.58
N GLU A 88 14.21 -8.33 9.83
CA GLU A 88 12.99 -7.53 9.69
C GLU A 88 12.40 -7.59 8.28
N LEU A 89 13.25 -7.44 7.25
CA LEU A 89 12.82 -7.54 5.85
C LEU A 89 12.28 -8.94 5.54
N ALA A 90 12.93 -9.99 6.05
CA ALA A 90 12.49 -11.36 5.85
C ALA A 90 11.18 -11.67 6.57
N ASP A 91 10.96 -11.14 7.78
CA ASP A 91 9.69 -11.27 8.50
C ASP A 91 8.57 -10.51 7.77
N SER A 92 8.87 -9.32 7.25
CA SER A 92 7.96 -8.55 6.39
C SER A 92 7.58 -9.31 5.11
N ILE A 93 8.53 -9.97 4.44
CA ILE A 93 8.28 -10.83 3.27
C ILE A 93 7.30 -11.97 3.63
N VAL A 94 7.51 -12.65 4.75
CA VAL A 94 6.62 -13.74 5.20
C VAL A 94 5.20 -13.21 5.46
N GLY A 95 5.08 -12.04 6.08
CA GLY A 95 3.79 -11.36 6.24
C GLY A 95 3.09 -11.10 4.91
N ILE A 96 3.82 -10.53 3.94
CA ILE A 96 3.28 -10.24 2.61
C ILE A 96 2.82 -11.52 1.90
N ASP A 97 3.59 -12.60 1.95
CA ASP A 97 3.22 -13.89 1.36
C ASP A 97 1.95 -14.47 1.98
N ARG A 98 1.80 -14.31 3.30
CA ARG A 98 0.58 -14.72 4.00
C ARG A 98 -0.64 -13.90 3.60
N ALA A 99 -0.50 -12.59 3.43
CA ALA A 99 -1.57 -11.73 2.96
C ALA A 99 -1.97 -12.03 1.51
N LEU A 100 -1.00 -12.30 0.64
CA LEU A 100 -1.25 -12.76 -0.74
C LEU A 100 -2.04 -14.07 -0.75
N ASN A 101 -1.63 -15.06 0.05
CA ASN A 101 -2.33 -16.33 0.16
C ASN A 101 -3.79 -16.16 0.64
N ALA A 102 -4.05 -15.27 1.60
CA ALA A 102 -5.39 -14.98 2.08
C ALA A 102 -6.26 -14.35 0.98
N LEU A 103 -5.71 -13.37 0.26
CA LEU A 103 -6.40 -12.72 -0.87
C LEU A 103 -6.65 -13.67 -2.05
N GLU A 104 -5.79 -14.68 -2.26
CA GLU A 104 -5.94 -15.69 -3.30
C GLU A 104 -7.01 -16.74 -2.99
N GLN A 105 -7.25 -17.02 -1.71
CA GLN A 105 -8.29 -17.96 -1.26
C GLN A 105 -9.71 -17.39 -1.36
N LEU A 106 -9.86 -16.06 -1.40
CA LEU A 106 -11.16 -15.42 -1.56
C LEU A 106 -11.80 -15.78 -2.90
N ARG A 107 -13.07 -16.24 -2.87
CA ARG A 107 -13.83 -16.49 -4.10
C ARG A 107 -14.36 -15.19 -4.68
N SER A 108 -14.31 -15.04 -6.00
CA SER A 108 -15.08 -13.99 -6.67
C SER A 108 -16.55 -14.39 -6.69
N VAL A 109 -17.45 -13.56 -6.18
CA VAL A 109 -18.90 -13.77 -6.39
C VAL A 109 -19.25 -13.28 -7.77
N ASP A 110 -19.67 -14.18 -8.65
CA ASP A 110 -20.22 -13.83 -9.95
C ASP A 110 -21.61 -13.21 -9.82
N LEU A 111 -21.85 -12.21 -10.68
CA LEU A 111 -23.03 -11.35 -10.71
C LEU A 111 -24.35 -12.12 -10.90
N GLU A 112 -24.31 -13.39 -11.30
CA GLU A 112 -25.48 -14.26 -11.45
C GLU A 112 -25.95 -14.94 -10.15
N SER A 113 -25.13 -14.96 -9.10
CA SER A 113 -25.50 -15.54 -7.79
C SER A 113 -25.73 -14.44 -6.75
N GLU A 114 -26.80 -13.67 -6.94
CA GLU A 114 -27.27 -12.72 -5.95
C GLU A 114 -27.96 -13.46 -4.80
N THR A 115 -27.17 -13.89 -3.81
CA THR A 115 -27.72 -14.32 -2.51
C THR A 115 -26.71 -14.07 -1.39
N GLN A 116 -26.16 -12.87 -1.31
CA GLN A 116 -25.59 -12.41 -0.05
C GLN A 116 -26.22 -11.07 0.31
N LYS A 117 -27.11 -11.12 1.30
CA LYS A 117 -27.58 -9.98 2.09
C LYS A 117 -26.43 -9.45 2.94
N GLN A 118 -25.31 -9.09 2.33
CA GLN A 118 -24.25 -8.37 3.03
C GLN A 118 -24.68 -6.90 3.05
N THR A 119 -24.99 -6.39 4.24
CA THR A 119 -25.47 -5.01 4.41
C THR A 119 -24.52 -4.00 3.80
N ALA A 120 -25.04 -2.90 3.23
CA ALA A 120 -24.21 -1.82 2.67
C ALA A 120 -23.14 -1.29 3.65
N ALA A 121 -23.38 -1.41 4.97
CA ALA A 121 -22.43 -1.10 6.03
C ALA A 121 -21.20 -2.03 6.06
N ASP A 122 -21.36 -3.32 5.76
CA ASP A 122 -20.26 -4.29 5.72
C ASP A 122 -19.41 -4.11 4.47
N ARG A 123 -20.06 -3.73 3.37
CA ARG A 123 -19.36 -3.28 2.16
C ARG A 123 -18.58 -2.01 2.48
N LYS A 124 -19.19 -0.98 3.08
CA LYS A 124 -18.52 0.28 3.41
C LYS A 124 -17.34 0.11 4.38
N ARG A 125 -17.48 -0.75 5.41
CA ARG A 125 -16.37 -1.08 6.31
C ARG A 125 -15.20 -1.73 5.57
N TRP A 126 -15.53 -2.68 4.70
CA TRP A 126 -14.53 -3.34 3.87
C TRP A 126 -13.89 -2.40 2.85
N MET A 127 -14.63 -1.44 2.31
CA MET A 127 -14.11 -0.36 1.44
C MET A 127 -13.07 0.49 2.15
N ASN A 128 -13.43 1.04 3.31
CA ASN A 128 -12.53 1.87 4.09
C ASN A 128 -11.27 1.09 4.46
N PHE A 129 -11.45 -0.18 4.80
CA PHE A 129 -10.38 -1.08 5.16
C PHE A 129 -9.39 -1.35 4.01
N LEU A 130 -9.90 -1.70 2.82
CA LEU A 130 -9.05 -1.88 1.63
C LEU A 130 -8.37 -0.58 1.20
N GLN A 131 -9.02 0.57 1.36
CA GLN A 131 -8.43 1.88 1.06
C GLN A 131 -7.29 2.25 2.00
N GLN A 132 -7.42 1.94 3.29
CA GLN A 132 -6.38 2.20 4.29
C GLN A 132 -5.20 1.23 4.16
N ALA A 133 -5.45 -0.02 3.78
CA ALA A 133 -4.42 -1.05 3.76
C ALA A 133 -3.57 -1.11 2.48
N LEU A 134 -3.92 -0.37 1.42
CA LEU A 134 -3.30 -0.55 0.10
C LEU A 134 -2.84 0.75 -0.56
N GLY A 135 -3.00 1.87 0.14
CA GLY A 135 -2.72 3.20 -0.34
C GLY A 135 -3.72 3.66 -1.40
N HIS A 136 -4.13 4.91 -1.27
CA HIS A 136 -4.81 5.58 -2.38
C HIS A 136 -3.79 5.76 -3.50
N GLU A 137 -4.16 5.32 -4.69
CA GLU A 137 -3.52 5.73 -5.94
C GLU A 137 -3.81 7.23 -6.18
N ASP A 138 -3.21 8.09 -5.36
CA ASP A 138 -3.09 9.53 -5.64
C ASP A 138 -2.08 10.19 -4.69
N SER A 139 -0.78 10.07 -5.00
CA SER A 139 0.19 11.16 -4.74
C SER A 139 1.57 10.80 -5.31
N GLY A 140 1.89 11.29 -6.53
CA GLY A 140 3.27 11.19 -7.00
C GLY A 140 3.63 11.46 -8.46
N VAL A 141 3.02 12.44 -9.14
CA VAL A 141 3.65 13.14 -10.28
C VAL A 141 3.25 14.62 -10.13
N GLY A 142 4.08 15.66 -10.02
CA GLY A 142 5.52 15.87 -10.01
C GLY A 142 5.75 17.36 -10.38
N ALA A 143 6.56 18.09 -9.60
CA ALA A 143 7.21 19.40 -9.90
C ALA A 143 6.32 20.66 -10.13
N GLY A 144 6.64 21.87 -9.63
CA GLY A 144 7.83 22.36 -8.96
C GLY A 144 7.67 23.83 -8.50
N ARG A 145 8.33 24.13 -7.37
CA ARG A 145 9.25 25.27 -7.15
C ARG A 145 8.82 26.67 -7.61
N GLY A 146 8.56 27.57 -6.65
CA GLY A 146 8.46 29.01 -6.95
C GLY A 146 8.16 29.98 -5.81
N ARG A 147 8.66 29.75 -4.58
CA ARG A 147 8.71 30.81 -3.55
C ARG A 147 10.05 31.53 -3.63
N GLY A 148 10.05 32.82 -3.99
CA GLY A 148 11.14 33.74 -3.69
C GLY A 148 11.48 34.72 -4.80
N GLY A 149 11.09 35.99 -4.65
CA GLY A 149 11.47 37.06 -5.57
C GLY A 149 10.95 38.43 -5.14
N ARG A 150 11.39 38.90 -3.96
CA ARG A 150 11.18 40.27 -3.47
C ARG A 150 12.06 41.25 -4.26
N GLY A 151 11.46 42.32 -4.78
CA GLY A 151 12.11 43.54 -5.29
C GLY A 151 11.15 44.24 -6.25
N GLY A 152 10.86 45.53 -6.23
CA GLY A 152 11.32 46.69 -5.51
C GLY A 152 10.60 47.90 -6.13
N ARG A 153 10.18 48.84 -5.27
CA ARG A 153 9.70 50.21 -5.50
C ARG A 153 9.73 50.77 -6.94
N GLY A 154 8.63 51.41 -7.33
CA GLY A 154 8.58 52.46 -8.36
C GLY A 154 7.37 53.36 -8.14
N GLN A 155 7.61 54.57 -7.65
CA GLN A 155 6.63 55.67 -7.49
C GLN A 155 6.45 56.42 -8.82
N GLY A 156 5.26 56.98 -9.06
CA GLY A 156 4.98 57.97 -10.12
C GLY A 156 3.51 57.87 -10.57
N SER A 157 2.58 58.68 -10.05
CA SER A 157 2.30 60.10 -10.37
C SER A 157 1.42 60.31 -11.61
N GLY A 158 0.26 60.95 -11.39
CA GLY A 158 -0.59 61.61 -12.40
C GLY A 158 -1.61 60.68 -13.09
N SER A 159 -2.84 61.07 -13.42
CA SER A 159 -3.57 62.34 -13.33
C SER A 159 -4.92 62.14 -14.05
N GLY A 160 -6.02 62.69 -13.52
CA GLY A 160 -7.28 62.94 -14.26
C GLY A 160 -8.15 61.70 -14.53
N THR A 161 -9.48 61.75 -14.51
CA THR A 161 -10.42 62.86 -14.64
C THR A 161 -11.78 62.47 -14.03
N TYR A 162 -12.42 63.46 -13.43
CA TYR A 162 -13.84 63.47 -13.10
C TYR A 162 -14.71 63.72 -14.34
N GLY A 163 -15.87 63.09 -14.40
CA GLY A 163 -16.98 63.36 -15.33
C GLY A 163 -17.75 62.06 -15.58
N GLY A 164 -19.04 61.90 -15.35
CA GLY A 164 -20.14 62.86 -15.19
C GLY A 164 -21.24 62.47 -16.18
N GLN A 165 -22.50 62.50 -15.72
CA GLN A 165 -23.76 62.36 -16.48
C GLN A 165 -24.14 60.91 -16.80
N ARG A 166 -25.39 60.46 -16.70
CA ARG A 166 -26.68 61.03 -16.30
C ARG A 166 -27.63 59.86 -16.06
#